data_AF-A0A1G2RUK4-F1
#
_entry.id   AF-A0A1G2RUK4-F1
#
_cell.length_a   1.000
_cell.length_b   1.000
_cell.length_c   1.000
_cell.angle_alpha   90.00
_cell.angle_beta   90.00
_cell.angle_gamma   90.00
#
_symmetry.space_group_name_H-M   'P 1'
#
loop_
_entity.id
_entity.type
_entity.pdbx_description
1 polymer ?
#
loop_
_entity_poly.entity_id
_entity_poly.type
_entity_poly.pdbx_seq_one_letter_code
_entity_poly.pdbx_strand_id
1 'polypeptide(L)'
;MVAKISRFDKQKRQVLEGMVAAAAFVIVLASIMGFFVYQNVSTYQKRAGLENRLQELQAQAIDLALQKEMLEAAVADTQTEEYQERMLREQGLYKKEGEQVVTVLPPEITSETISQEENIKERVWWKPWTWFERE
;
A
#
# COMPACT_ATOMS: atom_id res chain seq x y z
N MET A 1 52.07 35.15 -68.90
CA MET A 1 52.29 34.11 -67.85
C MET A 1 50.93 33.75 -67.27
N VAL A 2 50.49 32.50 -67.46
CA VAL A 2 49.09 32.09 -67.23
C VAL A 2 48.91 31.46 -65.86
N ALA A 3 47.86 31.90 -65.16
CA ALA A 3 47.44 31.48 -63.83
C ALA A 3 47.25 29.96 -63.70
N LYS A 4 48.07 29.31 -62.88
CA LYS A 4 47.97 27.87 -62.54
C LYS A 4 47.57 27.60 -61.09
N ILE A 5 47.32 28.64 -60.30
CA ILE A 5 47.16 28.56 -58.83
C ILE A 5 45.73 28.21 -58.40
N SER A 6 44.71 28.36 -59.25
CA SER A 6 43.30 28.20 -58.83
C SER A 6 42.79 26.75 -58.70
N ARG A 7 43.53 25.75 -59.21
CA ARG A 7 43.09 24.35 -59.15
C ARG A 7 43.28 23.73 -57.76
N PHE A 8 44.31 24.14 -57.02
CA PHE A 8 44.57 23.65 -55.67
C PHE A 8 43.51 24.12 -54.66
N ASP A 9 42.99 25.33 -54.83
CA ASP A 9 41.94 25.88 -53.95
C ASP A 9 40.58 25.23 -54.20
N LYS A 10 40.26 24.91 -55.47
CA LYS A 10 39.06 24.15 -55.82
C LYS A 10 39.07 22.73 -55.25
N GLN A 11 40.23 22.06 -55.30
CA GLN A 11 40.38 20.72 -54.75
C GLN A 11 40.19 20.72 -53.23
N LYS A 12 40.77 21.69 -52.50
CA LYS A 12 40.57 21.85 -51.04
C LYS A 12 39.11 22.08 -50.66
N ARG A 13 38.38 22.91 -51.41
CA ARG A 13 36.94 23.12 -51.20
C ARG A 13 36.11 21.86 -51.41
N GLN A 14 36.42 21.06 -52.42
CA GLN A 14 35.73 19.77 -52.63
C GLN A 14 35.95 18.77 -51.49
N VAL A 15 37.16 18.70 -50.92
CA VAL A 15 37.40 17.82 -49.75
C VAL A 15 36.68 18.32 -48.50
N LEU A 16 36.62 19.64 -48.30
CA LEU A 16 35.88 20.25 -47.19
C LEU A 16 34.36 20.04 -47.32
N GLU A 17 33.80 20.21 -48.52
CA GLU A 17 32.38 19.93 -48.81
C GLU A 17 32.05 18.45 -48.57
N GLY A 18 32.91 17.53 -49.03
CA GLY A 18 32.77 16.10 -48.77
C GLY A 18 32.86 15.75 -47.28
N MET A 19 33.77 16.39 -46.54
CA MET A 19 33.91 16.19 -45.10
C MET A 19 32.69 16.71 -44.31
N VAL A 20 32.13 17.85 -44.71
CA VAL A 20 30.91 18.40 -44.11
C VAL A 20 29.71 17.50 -44.40
N ALA A 21 29.57 17.00 -45.64
CA ALA A 21 28.50 16.07 -45.99
C ALA A 21 28.61 14.74 -45.22
N ALA A 22 29.82 14.19 -45.08
CA ALA A 22 30.06 12.99 -44.29
C ALA A 22 29.76 13.22 -42.80
N ALA A 23 30.18 14.35 -42.24
CA ALA A 23 29.89 14.71 -40.85
C ALA A 23 28.37 14.85 -40.61
N ALA A 24 27.65 15.52 -41.51
CA ALA A 24 26.19 15.63 -41.44
C ALA A 24 25.50 14.26 -41.49
N PHE A 25 25.98 13.35 -42.34
CA PHE A 25 25.44 11.99 -42.44
C PHE A 25 25.65 11.19 -41.14
N VAL A 26 26.84 11.29 -40.54
CA VAL A 26 27.14 10.65 -39.24
C VAL A 26 26.25 11.21 -38.14
N ILE A 27 26.02 12.53 -38.09
CA ILE A 27 25.13 13.16 -37.10
C ILE A 27 23.70 12.65 -37.24
N VAL A 28 23.18 12.54 -38.47
CA VAL A 28 21.83 12.01 -38.73
C VAL A 28 21.72 10.55 -38.31
N LEU A 29 22.72 9.72 -38.62
CA LEU A 29 22.74 8.33 -38.17
C LEU A 29 22.80 8.21 -36.65
N ALA A 30 23.65 9.01 -36.01
CA ALA A 30 23.79 9.04 -34.56
C ALA A 30 22.50 9.51 -33.88
N SER A 31 21.78 10.48 -34.45
CA SER A 31 20.52 10.96 -33.89
C SER A 31 19.41 9.92 -33.99
N ILE A 32 19.30 9.22 -35.12
CA ILE A 32 18.37 8.10 -35.28
C ILE A 32 18.69 7.01 -34.27
N MET A 33 19.95 6.61 -34.16
CA MET A 33 20.37 5.55 -33.23
C MET A 33 20.15 5.96 -31.77
N GLY A 34 20.47 7.20 -31.41
CA GLY A 34 20.20 7.77 -30.10
C GLY A 34 18.71 7.80 -29.77
N PHE A 35 17.86 8.17 -30.73
CA PHE A 35 16.40 8.14 -30.59
C PHE A 35 15.89 6.71 -30.30
N PHE A 36 16.40 5.70 -31.00
CA PHE A 36 16.05 4.30 -30.75
C PHE A 36 16.47 3.83 -29.36
N VAL A 37 17.69 4.15 -28.92
CA VAL A 37 18.17 3.80 -27.58
C VAL A 37 17.30 4.46 -26.51
N TYR A 38 17.01 5.76 -26.65
CA TYR A 38 16.16 6.49 -25.72
C TYR A 38 14.75 5.88 -25.62
N GLN A 39 14.12 5.59 -26.77
CA GLN A 39 12.81 4.93 -26.79
C GLN A 39 12.83 3.57 -26.10
N ASN A 40 13.87 2.77 -26.34
CA ASN A 40 13.99 1.44 -25.75
C ASN A 40 14.11 1.53 -24.22
N VAL A 41 15.00 2.38 -23.72
CA VAL A 41 15.17 2.60 -22.27
C VAL A 41 13.90 3.15 -21.62
N SER A 42 13.25 4.15 -22.22
CA SER A 42 12.00 4.71 -21.71
C SER A 42 10.88 3.66 -21.66
N THR A 43 10.80 2.80 -22.68
CA THR A 43 9.84 1.71 -22.74
C THR A 43 10.11 0.65 -21.68
N TYR A 44 11.37 0.31 -21.46
CA TYR A 44 11.78 -0.66 -20.44
C TYR A 44 11.40 -0.18 -19.03
N GLN A 45 11.68 1.10 -18.70
CA GLN A 45 11.32 1.67 -17.40
C GLN A 45 9.80 1.63 -17.16
N LYS A 46 9.00 1.95 -18.17
CA LYS A 46 7.53 1.88 -18.09
C LYS A 46 7.05 0.44 -17.88
N ARG A 47 7.65 -0.53 -18.57
CA ARG A 47 7.30 -1.95 -18.42
C ARG A 47 7.63 -2.47 -17.03
N ALA A 48 8.81 -2.16 -16.49
CA ALA A 48 9.19 -2.56 -15.14
C ALA A 48 8.23 -1.99 -14.07
N GLY A 49 7.82 -0.73 -14.21
CA GLY A 49 6.85 -0.12 -13.31
C GLY A 49 5.45 -0.75 -13.41
N LEU A 50 5.01 -1.14 -14.61
CA LEU A 50 3.73 -1.82 -14.82
C LEU A 50 3.74 -3.27 -14.32
N GLU A 51 4.86 -3.96 -14.47
CA GLU A 51 5.03 -5.34 -14.01
C GLU A 51 4.97 -5.45 -12.49
N ASN A 52 5.64 -4.53 -11.78
CA ASN A 52 5.54 -4.45 -10.31
C ASN A 52 4.10 -4.21 -9.85
N ARG A 53 3.38 -3.30 -10.52
CA ARG A 53 1.95 -3.06 -10.22
C ARG A 53 1.09 -4.28 -10.51
N LEU A 54 1.35 -5.00 -11.59
CA LEU A 54 0.64 -6.24 -11.91
C LEU A 54 0.85 -7.29 -10.82
N GLN A 55 2.09 -7.49 -10.36
CA GLN A 55 2.39 -8.43 -9.28
C GLN A 55 1.70 -8.03 -7.98
N GLU A 56 1.72 -6.74 -7.63
CA GLU A 56 1.05 -6.22 -6.45
C GLU A 56 -0.47 -6.43 -6.52
N LEU A 57 -1.10 -6.07 -7.64
CA LEU A 57 -2.54 -6.26 -7.84
C LEU A 57 -2.92 -7.76 -7.82
N GLN A 58 -2.09 -8.62 -8.39
CA GLN A 58 -2.32 -10.06 -8.38
C GLN A 58 -2.22 -10.64 -6.96
N ALA A 59 -1.24 -10.19 -6.17
CA ALA A 59 -1.12 -10.59 -4.77
C ALA A 59 -2.35 -10.12 -3.95
N GLN A 60 -2.79 -8.88 -4.14
CA GLN A 60 -4.00 -8.36 -3.48
C GLN A 60 -5.26 -9.14 -3.90
N ALA A 61 -5.38 -9.53 -5.17
CA ALA A 61 -6.52 -10.32 -5.65
C ALA A 61 -6.56 -11.72 -5.00
N ILE A 62 -5.40 -12.37 -4.84
CA ILE A 62 -5.29 -13.67 -4.17
C ILE A 62 -5.66 -13.54 -2.69
N ASP A 63 -5.12 -12.54 -2.00
CA ASP A 63 -5.42 -12.29 -0.58
C ASP A 63 -6.91 -12.00 -0.36
N LEU A 64 -7.52 -11.16 -1.20
CA LEU A 64 -8.96 -10.88 -1.15
C LEU A 64 -9.80 -12.13 -1.44
N ALA A 65 -9.37 -12.99 -2.36
CA ALA A 65 -10.07 -14.24 -2.64
C ALA A 65 -10.04 -15.20 -1.44
N LEU A 66 -8.88 -15.33 -0.79
CA LEU A 66 -8.73 -16.13 0.44
C LEU A 66 -9.57 -15.57 1.59
N GLN A 67 -9.53 -14.25 1.80
CA GLN A 67 -10.36 -13.61 2.84
C GLN A 67 -11.85 -13.84 2.56
N LYS A 68 -12.29 -13.71 1.31
CA LYS A 68 -13.67 -13.99 0.93
C LYS A 68 -14.06 -15.43 1.24
N GLU A 69 -13.23 -16.41 0.86
CA GLU A 69 -13.49 -17.82 1.14
C GLU A 69 -13.57 -18.11 2.65
N MET A 70 -12.65 -17.53 3.44
CA MET A 70 -12.68 -17.64 4.90
C MET A 70 -13.95 -17.02 5.50
N LEU A 71 -14.36 -15.85 5.02
CA LEU A 71 -15.59 -15.20 5.48
C LEU A 71 -16.83 -16.00 5.07
N GLU A 72 -16.86 -16.56 3.85
CA GLU A 72 -17.97 -17.42 3.40
C GLU A 72 -18.07 -18.69 4.25
N ALA A 73 -16.94 -19.31 4.59
CA ALA A 73 -16.90 -20.45 5.52
C ALA A 73 -17.40 -20.08 6.92
N ALA A 74 -16.93 -18.95 7.48
CA ALA A 74 -17.39 -18.47 8.78
C ALA A 74 -18.89 -18.11 8.79
N VAL A 75 -19.40 -17.52 7.70
CA VAL A 75 -20.83 -17.25 7.53
C VAL A 75 -21.61 -18.56 7.46
N ALA A 76 -21.13 -19.56 6.71
CA ALA A 76 -21.77 -20.87 6.65
C ALA A 76 -21.84 -21.53 8.04
N ASP A 77 -20.75 -21.48 8.81
CA ASP A 77 -20.71 -22.01 10.18
C ASP A 77 -21.70 -21.27 11.10
N THR A 78 -21.78 -19.94 11.01
CA THR A 78 -22.70 -19.15 11.85
C THR A 78 -24.18 -19.33 11.48
N GLN A 79 -24.49 -19.77 10.26
CA GLN A 79 -25.85 -20.07 9.81
C GLN A 79 -26.36 -21.44 10.27
N THR A 80 -25.49 -22.29 10.81
CA THR A 80 -25.91 -23.60 11.33
C THR A 80 -26.82 -23.44 12.55
N GLU A 81 -27.84 -24.29 12.66
CA GLU A 81 -28.75 -24.32 13.81
C GLU A 81 -27.99 -24.57 15.12
N GLU A 82 -26.93 -25.38 15.08
CA GLU A 82 -26.08 -25.67 16.25
C GLU A 82 -25.36 -24.42 16.76
N TYR A 83 -24.81 -23.59 15.86
CA TYR A 83 -24.17 -22.33 16.24
C TYR A 83 -25.19 -21.34 16.81
N GLN A 84 -26.36 -21.22 16.19
CA GLN A 84 -27.44 -20.36 16.67
C GLN A 84 -27.94 -20.79 18.05
N GLU A 85 -28.20 -22.09 18.24
CA GLU A 85 -28.56 -22.64 19.55
C GLU A 85 -27.48 -22.36 20.60
N ARG A 86 -26.20 -22.57 20.27
CA ARG A 86 -25.08 -22.33 21.19
C ARG A 86 -25.02 -20.85 21.61
N MET A 87 -25.09 -19.94 20.66
CA MET A 87 -25.09 -18.49 20.94
C MET A 87 -26.28 -18.10 21.84
N LEU A 88 -27.47 -18.64 21.58
CA LEU A 88 -28.65 -18.34 22.39
C LEU A 88 -28.55 -18.92 23.81
N ARG A 89 -27.86 -20.04 24.01
CA ARG A 89 -27.57 -20.60 25.35
C ARG A 89 -26.54 -19.77 26.10
N GLU A 90 -25.47 -19.33 25.43
CA GLU A 90 -24.43 -18.48 26.03
C GLU A 90 -24.99 -17.12 26.46
N GLN A 91 -25.92 -16.56 25.67
CA GLN A 91 -26.62 -15.32 26.01
C GLN A 91 -27.75 -15.52 27.04
N GLY A 92 -28.03 -16.76 27.44
CA GLY A 92 -29.10 -17.08 28.39
C GLY A 92 -30.53 -16.89 27.87
N LEU A 93 -30.71 -16.75 26.55
CA LEU A 93 -32.00 -16.49 25.88
C LEU A 93 -32.73 -17.76 25.45
N TYR A 94 -32.06 -18.91 25.44
CA TYR A 94 -32.63 -20.19 25.02
C TYR A 94 -32.31 -21.31 26.01
N LYS A 95 -33.32 -22.16 26.25
CA LYS A 95 -33.28 -23.25 27.23
C LYS A 95 -33.99 -24.47 26.65
N LYS A 96 -33.32 -25.63 26.61
CA LYS A 96 -33.99 -26.89 26.20
C LYS A 96 -34.86 -27.43 27.34
N GLU A 97 -35.91 -28.17 26.96
CA GLU A 97 -36.78 -28.81 27.95
C GLU A 97 -35.98 -29.78 28.82
N GLY A 98 -35.99 -29.55 30.14
CA GLY A 98 -35.25 -30.35 31.12
C GLY A 98 -33.96 -29.72 31.69
N GLU A 99 -33.49 -28.59 31.17
CA GLU A 99 -32.31 -27.87 31.71
C GLU A 99 -32.70 -27.00 32.93
N GLN A 100 -31.76 -26.64 33.82
CA GLN A 100 -32.04 -25.74 34.96
C GLN A 100 -30.99 -24.61 34.97
N VAL A 101 -31.41 -23.39 34.64
CA VAL A 101 -30.53 -22.21 34.61
C VAL A 101 -30.28 -21.74 36.02
N VAL A 102 -29.02 -21.77 36.47
CA VAL A 102 -28.61 -21.27 37.78
C VAL A 102 -27.89 -19.94 37.59
N THR A 103 -28.59 -18.84 37.82
CA THR A 103 -27.97 -17.51 37.88
C THR A 103 -27.30 -17.35 39.23
N VAL A 104 -25.96 -17.38 39.26
CA VAL A 104 -25.20 -17.08 40.47
C VAL A 104 -25.23 -15.56 40.66
N LEU A 105 -26.11 -15.10 41.55
CA LEU A 105 -26.08 -13.71 41.99
C LEU A 105 -24.77 -13.49 42.77
N PRO A 106 -23.97 -12.45 42.43
CA PRO A 106 -22.84 -12.09 43.26
C PRO A 106 -23.36 -11.79 44.67
N PRO A 107 -22.62 -12.21 45.72
CA PRO A 107 -23.02 -11.94 47.09
C PRO A 107 -23.23 -10.44 47.24
N GLU A 108 -24.33 -10.08 47.91
CA GLU A 108 -24.68 -8.70 48.21
C GLU A 108 -23.49 -8.09 48.98
N ILE A 109 -22.71 -7.26 48.29
CA ILE A 109 -21.55 -6.60 48.86
C ILE A 109 -22.13 -5.67 49.92
N THR A 110 -22.08 -6.11 51.17
CA THR A 110 -22.46 -5.30 52.32
C THR A 110 -21.61 -4.03 52.23
N SER A 111 -22.27 -2.89 52.37
CA SER A 111 -21.81 -1.53 52.11
C SER A 111 -20.55 -1.08 52.87
N GLU A 112 -19.88 -1.98 53.58
CA GLU A 112 -18.62 -1.74 54.30
C GLU A 112 -17.38 -1.84 53.39
N THR A 113 -17.45 -2.54 52.25
CA THR A 113 -16.30 -2.62 51.30
C THR A 113 -16.22 -1.39 50.37
N ILE A 114 -17.34 -0.71 50.12
CA ILE A 114 -17.39 0.48 49.23
C ILE A 114 -16.59 1.65 49.82
N SER A 115 -16.52 1.77 51.15
CA SER A 115 -15.80 2.87 51.83
C SER A 115 -14.27 2.80 51.70
N GLN A 116 -13.69 1.63 51.40
CA GLN A 116 -12.24 1.49 51.18
C GLN A 116 -11.85 1.68 49.70
N GLU A 117 -12.72 1.34 48.74
CA GLU A 117 -12.45 1.58 47.32
C GLU A 117 -12.67 3.03 46.88
N GLU A 118 -13.57 3.78 47.52
CA GLU A 118 -13.72 5.22 47.24
C GLU A 118 -12.47 6.03 47.62
N ASN A 119 -11.70 5.61 48.64
CA ASN A 119 -10.47 6.29 49.05
C ASN A 119 -9.31 6.10 48.04
N ILE A 120 -9.39 5.09 47.15
CA ILE A 120 -8.37 4.81 46.13
C ILE A 120 -8.64 5.59 44.83
N LYS A 121 -9.90 6.02 44.60
CA LYS A 121 -10.31 6.73 43.38
C LYS A 121 -9.87 8.21 43.31
N GLU A 122 -9.31 8.78 44.36
CA GLU A 122 -8.84 10.17 44.36
C GLU A 122 -7.36 10.37 43.99
N ARG A 123 -6.65 9.35 43.48
CA ARG A 123 -5.32 9.56 42.89
C ARG A 123 -5.44 10.00 41.42
N VAL A 124 -5.94 11.22 41.22
CA VAL A 124 -5.98 11.89 39.91
C VAL A 124 -4.55 12.30 39.53
N TRP A 125 -3.92 11.54 38.63
CA TRP A 125 -2.52 11.73 38.23
C TRP A 125 -2.29 12.90 37.25
N TRP A 126 -3.35 13.50 36.71
CA TRP A 126 -3.26 14.63 35.78
C TRP A 126 -4.22 15.75 36.19
N LYS A 127 -3.67 16.92 36.56
CA LYS A 127 -4.42 18.16 36.81
C LYS A 127 -3.86 19.31 35.94
N PRO A 128 -4.37 19.53 34.72
CA PRO A 128 -3.80 20.52 33.81
C PRO A 128 -4.13 21.98 34.20
N TRP A 129 -5.11 22.18 35.08
CA TRP A 129 -5.64 23.49 35.46
C TRP A 129 -4.81 24.22 36.52
N THR A 130 -3.95 23.50 37.27
CA THR A 130 -3.10 24.08 38.33
C THR A 130 -1.85 24.81 37.80
N TRP A 131 -1.65 24.87 36.48
CA TRP A 131 -0.48 25.52 35.86
C TRP A 131 -0.65 27.01 35.59
N PHE A 132 -1.89 27.52 35.66
CA PHE A 132 -2.23 28.90 35.33
C PHE A 132 -2.44 29.81 36.55
N GLU A 133 -2.38 29.26 37.77
CA GLU A 133 -2.46 30.05 39.01
C GLU A 133 -1.06 30.40 39.51
N ARG A 134 -0.43 31.37 38.85
CA ARG A 134 0.76 32.05 39.37
C ARG A 134 0.65 33.55 39.09
N GLU A 135 0.13 34.27 40.08
CA GLU A 135 0.44 35.68 40.37
C GLU A 135 0.64 35.83 41.89
#